data_AF-A0A929ZZG5-F1
#
_entry.id   AF-A0A929ZZG5-F1
#
_cell.length_a   1.000
_cell.length_b   1.000
_cell.length_c   1.000
_cell.angle_alpha   90.00
_cell.angle_beta   90.00
_cell.angle_gamma   90.00
#
_symmetry.space_group_name_H-M   'P 1'
#
loop_
_entity.id
_entity.type
_entity.pdbx_description
1 polymer ?
#
loop_
_entity_poly.entity_id
_entity_poly.type
_entity_poly.pdbx_seq_one_letter_code
_entity_poly.pdbx_strand_id
1 'polypeptide(L)'
;MIFKKNLVNCSKCGEKVSADSKYCPKCGEPTDRTESVQRQSFAGQIKKCPNCGAIIDSYTAKCPDCGVELSNIENSKSNIRVFSERIVQYDKNIALQKSGGWETWGNAKRIGWIILNIYTICIPLLIYSSKKKNSLRGIVEAEKKSFVQNYTFPNDRQSILDALIFVKDKLFAITMDGASASNFEWAKIWRNKVEQLYQQAEILFPGDNIAKDAYQLSINYFGQIAETKRKQTTRIALIVICVIVASFVLRAFQ
;
A
#
# COMPACT_ATOMS: atom_id res chain seq x y z
N MET A 1 -17.85 72.13 -18.60
CA MET A 1 -17.89 70.69 -18.94
C MET A 1 -18.65 69.96 -17.84
N ILE A 2 -19.81 69.39 -18.16
CA ILE A 2 -20.65 68.68 -17.20
C ILE A 2 -20.22 67.21 -17.20
N PHE A 3 -19.55 66.75 -16.13
CA PHE A 3 -19.22 65.34 -15.94
C PHE A 3 -20.50 64.54 -15.65
N LYS A 4 -20.97 63.75 -16.62
CA LYS A 4 -22.01 62.73 -16.38
C LYS A 4 -21.41 61.64 -15.48
N LYS A 5 -21.84 61.57 -14.21
CA LYS A 5 -21.50 60.45 -13.31
C LYS A 5 -22.17 59.18 -13.82
N ASN A 6 -21.38 58.15 -14.10
CA ASN A 6 -21.87 56.83 -14.47
C ASN A 6 -22.28 56.08 -13.20
N LEU A 7 -23.57 55.74 -13.08
CA LEU A 7 -24.17 55.13 -11.89
C LEU A 7 -24.77 53.78 -12.27
N VAL A 8 -24.46 52.74 -11.48
CA VAL A 8 -24.95 51.37 -11.61
C VAL A 8 -25.78 50.99 -10.40
N ASN A 9 -26.83 50.18 -10.59
CA ASN A 9 -27.64 49.71 -9.47
C ASN A 9 -27.00 48.48 -8.82
N CYS A 10 -26.91 48.49 -7.50
CA CYS A 10 -26.48 47.33 -6.73
C CYS A 10 -27.46 46.15 -6.92
N SER A 11 -26.97 45.00 -7.34
CA SER A 11 -27.77 43.79 -7.56
C SER A 11 -28.47 43.26 -6.31
N LYS A 12 -27.90 43.51 -5.13
CA LYS A 12 -28.42 42.98 -3.85
C LYS A 12 -29.42 43.90 -3.15
N CYS A 13 -29.20 45.22 -3.13
CA CYS A 13 -30.04 46.16 -2.36
C CYS A 13 -30.68 47.27 -3.21
N GLY A 14 -30.45 47.29 -4.53
CA GLY A 14 -31.06 48.24 -5.46
C GLY A 14 -30.54 49.68 -5.39
N GLU A 15 -29.55 49.96 -4.53
CA GLU A 15 -29.00 51.30 -4.35
C GLU A 15 -28.21 51.76 -5.58
N LYS A 16 -28.29 53.05 -5.94
CA LYS A 16 -27.51 53.64 -7.04
C LYS A 16 -26.09 53.89 -6.56
N VAL A 17 -25.13 53.17 -7.11
CA VAL A 17 -23.71 53.27 -6.74
C VAL A 17 -22.91 53.78 -7.94
N SER A 18 -21.83 54.51 -7.70
CA SER A 18 -20.90 54.91 -8.76
C SER A 18 -20.24 53.68 -9.38
N ALA A 19 -20.12 53.66 -10.70
CA ALA A 19 -19.46 52.58 -11.45
C ALA A 19 -17.99 52.37 -11.01
N ASP A 20 -17.34 53.39 -10.44
CA ASP A 20 -15.94 53.33 -9.99
C ASP A 20 -15.78 52.83 -8.54
N SER A 21 -16.89 52.65 -7.81
CA SER A 21 -16.82 52.09 -6.46
C SER A 21 -16.54 50.59 -6.53
N LYS A 22 -15.70 50.07 -5.63
CA LYS A 22 -15.40 48.63 -5.55
C LYS A 22 -16.46 47.83 -4.79
N TYR A 23 -17.22 48.49 -3.93
CA TYR A 23 -18.24 47.90 -3.07
C TYR A 23 -19.43 48.85 -2.89
N CYS A 24 -20.63 48.29 -2.74
CA CYS A 24 -21.82 49.04 -2.37
C CYS A 24 -21.71 49.57 -0.94
N PRO A 25 -21.80 50.89 -0.69
CA PRO A 25 -21.67 51.46 0.65
C PRO A 25 -22.81 51.10 1.59
N LYS A 26 -23.94 50.60 1.07
CA LYS A 26 -25.13 50.24 1.86
C LYS A 26 -25.16 48.79 2.30
N CYS A 27 -24.70 47.86 1.45
CA CYS A 27 -24.83 46.42 1.71
C CYS A 27 -23.52 45.62 1.58
N GLY A 28 -22.42 46.26 1.16
CA GLY A 28 -21.10 45.64 1.03
C GLY A 28 -20.89 44.77 -0.21
N GLU A 29 -21.87 44.68 -1.12
CA GLU A 29 -21.76 43.86 -2.33
C GLU A 29 -20.71 44.44 -3.30
N PRO A 30 -19.73 43.65 -3.80
CA PRO A 30 -18.74 44.13 -4.76
C PRO A 30 -19.37 44.46 -6.11
N THR A 31 -18.94 45.58 -6.69
CA THR A 31 -19.52 46.17 -7.92
C THR A 31 -18.78 45.77 -9.20
N ASP A 32 -17.66 45.04 -9.09
CA ASP A 32 -16.82 44.63 -10.21
C ASP A 32 -17.10 43.17 -10.63
N ARG A 33 -17.51 42.97 -11.88
CA ARG A 33 -17.75 41.67 -12.51
C ARG A 33 -16.67 41.39 -13.56
N THR A 34 -15.43 41.23 -13.11
CA THR A 34 -14.34 40.75 -13.97
C THR A 34 -13.77 39.45 -13.38
N GLU A 35 -13.76 38.41 -14.21
CA GLU A 35 -13.46 37.02 -13.88
C GLU A 35 -12.01 36.78 -13.40
N SER A 36 -11.83 35.70 -12.63
CA SER A 36 -10.57 35.01 -12.32
C SER A 36 -9.59 35.62 -11.30
N VAL A 37 -10.06 35.83 -10.08
CA VAL A 37 -9.26 35.46 -8.91
C VAL A 37 -10.03 34.38 -8.19
N GLN A 38 -9.60 33.14 -8.35
CA GLN A 38 -10.17 31.96 -7.72
C GLN A 38 -10.01 32.12 -6.21
N ARG A 39 -11.01 32.77 -5.61
CA ARG A 39 -11.30 32.76 -4.19
C ARG A 39 -11.22 31.30 -3.77
N GLN A 40 -10.27 31.00 -2.90
CA GLN A 40 -10.32 29.80 -2.08
C GLN A 40 -11.62 29.88 -1.28
N SER A 41 -12.69 29.32 -1.85
CA SER A 41 -13.83 28.90 -1.09
C SER A 41 -13.37 27.74 -0.23
N PHE A 42 -12.99 28.04 1.02
CA PHE A 42 -13.29 27.15 2.13
C PHE A 42 -14.82 27.07 2.27
N ALA A 43 -15.48 26.51 1.26
CA ALA A 43 -16.81 25.98 1.44
C ALA A 43 -16.57 24.69 2.22
N GLY A 44 -16.65 24.81 3.54
CA GLY A 44 -16.66 23.65 4.43
C GLY A 44 -17.64 22.63 3.86
N GLN A 45 -17.14 21.43 3.56
CA GLN A 45 -18.02 20.33 3.21
C GLN A 45 -18.99 20.18 4.38
N ILE A 46 -20.28 20.38 4.11
CA ILE A 46 -21.33 20.20 5.11
C ILE A 46 -21.38 18.71 5.42
N LYS A 47 -20.66 18.27 6.45
CA LYS A 47 -20.68 16.88 6.90
C LYS A 47 -21.94 16.69 7.74
N LYS A 48 -22.70 15.64 7.44
CA LYS A 48 -23.86 15.24 8.24
C LYS A 48 -23.48 14.07 9.12
N CYS A 49 -23.97 14.05 10.35
CA CYS A 49 -23.80 12.95 11.27
C CYS A 49 -24.45 11.69 10.65
N PRO A 50 -23.72 10.57 10.50
CA PRO A 50 -24.25 9.35 9.92
C PRO A 50 -25.31 8.67 10.79
N ASN A 51 -25.41 9.04 12.08
CA ASN A 51 -26.36 8.46 13.02
C ASN A 51 -27.69 9.25 13.12
N CYS A 52 -27.63 10.59 13.11
CA CYS A 52 -28.83 11.43 13.34
C CYS A 52 -29.09 12.49 12.26
N GLY A 53 -28.21 12.64 11.27
CA GLY A 53 -28.37 13.61 10.18
C GLY A 53 -28.03 15.06 10.52
N ALA A 54 -27.65 15.36 11.77
CA ALA A 54 -27.21 16.69 12.22
C ALA A 54 -26.01 17.20 11.41
N ILE A 55 -25.95 18.50 11.14
CA ILE A 55 -24.82 19.11 10.44
C ILE A 55 -23.68 19.31 11.44
N ILE A 56 -22.52 18.76 11.14
CA ILE A 56 -21.34 18.70 12.00
C ILE A 56 -20.13 19.30 11.28
N ASP A 57 -19.23 19.92 12.03
CA ASP A 57 -17.94 20.38 11.52
C ASP A 57 -17.02 19.17 11.25
N SER A 58 -16.10 19.30 10.29
CA SER A 58 -15.10 18.27 9.96
C SER A 58 -14.17 17.93 11.12
N TYR A 59 -14.10 18.77 12.16
CA TYR A 59 -13.26 18.56 13.35
C TYR A 59 -14.04 18.10 14.59
N THR A 60 -15.35 17.88 14.49
CA THR A 60 -16.19 17.48 15.63
C THR A 60 -16.01 15.99 15.93
N ALA A 61 -15.31 15.65 17.02
CA ALA A 61 -15.05 14.26 17.43
C ALA A 61 -16.27 13.54 18.03
N LYS A 62 -17.25 14.28 18.58
CA LYS A 62 -18.50 13.74 19.13
C LYS A 62 -19.68 14.56 18.64
N CYS A 63 -20.69 13.91 18.08
CA CYS A 63 -21.89 14.60 17.61
C CYS A 63 -22.65 15.21 18.80
N PRO A 64 -22.91 16.53 18.82
CA PRO A 64 -23.60 17.20 19.92
C PRO A 64 -25.06 16.74 20.08
N ASP A 65 -25.70 16.27 19.01
CA ASP A 65 -27.13 15.92 19.02
C ASP A 65 -27.42 14.46 19.38
N CYS A 66 -26.48 13.54 19.14
CA CYS A 66 -26.71 12.11 19.41
C CYS A 66 -25.58 11.41 20.18
N GLY A 67 -24.50 12.12 20.50
CA GLY A 67 -23.39 11.60 21.30
C GLY A 67 -22.47 10.59 20.60
N VAL A 68 -22.70 10.27 19.31
CA VAL A 68 -21.85 9.31 18.58
C VAL A 68 -20.46 9.88 18.32
N GLU A 69 -19.42 9.06 18.52
CA GLU A 69 -18.04 9.40 18.18
C GLU A 69 -17.84 9.37 16.66
N LEU A 70 -17.54 10.53 16.10
CA LEU A 70 -17.36 10.75 14.67
C LEU A 70 -15.88 10.53 14.35
N SER A 71 -15.52 9.28 14.10
CA SER A 71 -14.19 8.94 13.61
C SER A 71 -14.05 9.41 12.15
N ASN A 72 -12.84 9.81 11.75
CA ASN A 72 -12.45 10.29 10.42
C ASN A 72 -12.53 9.18 9.34
N ILE A 73 -13.67 8.50 9.22
CA ILE A 73 -13.89 7.27 8.43
C ILE A 73 -13.59 7.47 6.93
N GLU A 74 -13.77 8.69 6.40
CA GLU A 74 -13.39 9.01 5.02
C GLU A 74 -11.86 9.03 4.84
N ASN A 75 -11.13 9.61 5.80
CA ASN A 75 -9.68 9.71 5.75
C ASN A 75 -9.02 8.34 5.96
N SER A 76 -9.56 7.49 6.85
CA SER A 76 -9.05 6.13 7.06
C SER A 76 -9.26 5.23 5.84
N LYS A 77 -10.48 5.22 5.28
CA LYS A 77 -10.77 4.51 4.03
C LYS A 77 -9.93 5.02 2.86
N SER A 78 -9.59 6.31 2.82
CA SER A 78 -8.72 6.86 1.80
C SER A 78 -7.27 6.34 1.92
N ASN A 79 -6.76 6.15 3.14
CA ASN A 79 -5.38 5.76 3.36
C ASN A 79 -5.12 4.31 2.94
N ILE A 80 -5.98 3.37 3.37
CA ILE A 80 -5.86 1.97 2.94
C ILE A 80 -6.05 1.81 1.42
N ARG A 81 -6.95 2.60 0.81
CA ARG A 81 -7.12 2.64 -0.65
C ARG A 81 -5.83 3.07 -1.34
N VAL A 82 -5.24 4.19 -0.93
CA VAL A 82 -3.97 4.70 -1.47
C VAL A 82 -2.83 3.68 -1.32
N PHE A 83 -2.76 2.98 -0.18
CA PHE A 83 -1.80 1.91 0.03
C PHE A 83 -2.02 0.75 -0.96
N SER A 84 -3.27 0.28 -1.07
CA SER A 84 -3.63 -0.83 -1.95
C SER A 84 -3.39 -0.52 -3.43
N GLU A 85 -3.71 0.70 -3.88
CA GLU A 85 -3.51 1.14 -5.26
C GLU A 85 -2.04 1.20 -5.62
N ARG A 86 -1.19 1.74 -4.73
CA ARG A 86 0.26 1.76 -4.95
C ARG A 86 0.85 0.36 -5.04
N ILE A 87 0.40 -0.57 -4.20
CA ILE A 87 0.81 -1.98 -4.29
C ILE A 87 0.44 -2.56 -5.66
N VAL A 88 -0.79 -2.33 -6.13
CA VAL A 88 -1.25 -2.79 -7.43
C VAL A 88 -0.42 -2.18 -8.57
N GLN A 89 -0.04 -0.90 -8.47
CA GLN A 89 0.85 -0.27 -9.44
C GLN A 89 2.23 -0.92 -9.47
N TYR A 90 2.83 -1.19 -8.30
CA TYR A 90 4.09 -1.93 -8.25
C TYR A 90 3.96 -3.33 -8.86
N ASP A 91 2.86 -4.04 -8.57
CA ASP A 91 2.60 -5.37 -9.14
C ASP A 91 2.49 -5.34 -10.67
N LYS A 92 1.80 -4.34 -11.22
CA LYS A 92 1.74 -4.11 -12.67
C LYS A 92 3.13 -3.83 -13.24
N ASN A 93 3.91 -2.96 -12.60
CA ASN A 93 5.26 -2.63 -13.05
C ASN A 93 6.18 -3.85 -13.03
N ILE A 94 6.09 -4.70 -12.01
CA ILE A 94 6.84 -5.95 -11.91
C ILE A 94 6.42 -6.93 -13.02
N ALA A 95 5.12 -7.03 -13.31
CA ALA A 95 4.59 -7.89 -14.37
C ALA A 95 5.03 -7.46 -15.77
N LEU A 96 5.15 -6.15 -16.02
CA LEU A 96 5.62 -5.60 -17.30
C LEU A 96 7.12 -5.84 -17.54
N GLN A 97 7.90 -6.01 -16.47
CA GLN A 97 9.34 -6.23 -16.56
C GLN A 97 9.64 -7.65 -17.05
N LYS A 98 9.99 -7.79 -18.34
CA LYS A 98 10.50 -9.06 -18.88
C LYS A 98 11.84 -9.40 -18.24
N SER A 99 11.84 -10.33 -17.30
CA SER A 99 13.08 -10.91 -16.80
C SER A 99 13.58 -12.00 -17.75
N GLY A 100 14.55 -11.66 -18.61
CA GLY A 100 15.35 -12.67 -19.30
C GLY A 100 16.17 -13.46 -18.26
N GLY A 101 16.13 -14.79 -18.31
CA GLY A 101 16.82 -15.61 -17.31
C GLY A 101 16.65 -17.10 -17.55
N TRP A 102 17.07 -17.91 -16.58
CA TRP A 102 16.96 -19.37 -16.52
C TRP A 102 15.62 -19.89 -17.05
N GLU A 103 14.51 -19.24 -16.70
CA GLU A 103 13.16 -19.61 -17.16
C GLU A 103 12.95 -19.46 -18.67
N THR A 104 13.65 -18.52 -19.33
CA THR A 104 13.56 -18.32 -20.77
C THR A 104 14.58 -19.15 -21.56
N TRP A 105 15.43 -19.93 -20.89
CA TRP A 105 16.45 -20.74 -21.55
C TRP A 105 15.87 -22.09 -22.01
N GLY A 106 16.23 -22.51 -23.23
CA GLY A 106 15.93 -23.86 -23.71
C GLY A 106 16.69 -24.95 -22.93
N ASN A 107 16.18 -26.18 -22.99
CA ASN A 107 16.67 -27.33 -22.19
C ASN A 107 18.19 -27.56 -22.33
N ALA A 108 18.74 -27.48 -23.54
CA ALA A 108 20.18 -27.66 -23.77
C ALA A 108 21.04 -26.62 -23.01
N LYS A 109 20.61 -25.36 -23.01
CA LYS A 109 21.31 -24.27 -22.30
C LYS A 109 21.18 -24.41 -20.79
N ARG A 110 20.02 -24.89 -20.29
CA ARG A 110 19.81 -25.19 -18.86
C ARG A 110 20.74 -26.31 -18.39
N ILE A 111 20.82 -27.42 -19.14
CA ILE A 111 21.68 -28.56 -18.83
C ILE A 111 23.16 -28.14 -18.85
N GLY A 112 23.59 -27.43 -19.89
CA GLY A 112 24.98 -26.93 -19.98
C GLY A 112 25.36 -26.02 -18.81
N TRP A 113 24.43 -25.18 -18.34
CA TRP A 113 24.66 -24.31 -17.18
C TRP A 113 24.74 -25.08 -15.85
N ILE A 114 23.95 -26.14 -15.67
CA ILE A 114 24.07 -27.02 -14.48
C ILE A 114 25.44 -27.68 -14.47
N ILE A 115 25.86 -28.26 -15.60
CA ILE A 115 27.16 -28.90 -15.75
C ILE A 115 28.27 -27.89 -15.44
N LEU A 116 28.21 -26.68 -16.02
CA LEU A 116 29.18 -25.62 -15.77
C LEU A 116 29.30 -25.29 -14.28
N ASN A 117 28.19 -25.15 -13.55
CA ASN A 117 28.21 -24.84 -12.12
C ASN A 117 28.78 -25.96 -11.25
N ILE A 118 28.52 -27.23 -11.63
CA ILE A 118 29.11 -28.38 -10.93
C ILE A 118 30.64 -28.36 -11.06
N TYR A 119 31.16 -28.09 -12.27
CA TYR A 119 32.61 -28.06 -12.52
C TYR A 119 33.32 -26.82 -11.95
N THR A 120 32.61 -25.72 -11.74
CA THR A 120 33.18 -24.42 -11.30
C THR A 120 32.83 -24.05 -9.86
N ILE A 121 32.44 -25.02 -9.03
CA ILE A 121 32.11 -24.81 -7.60
C ILE A 121 31.07 -23.68 -7.43
N CYS A 122 30.04 -23.67 -8.29
CA CYS A 122 28.93 -22.69 -8.25
C CYS A 122 29.33 -21.21 -8.40
N ILE A 123 30.57 -20.88 -8.78
CA ILE A 123 31.04 -19.49 -8.96
C ILE A 123 30.17 -18.74 -10.02
N PRO A 124 29.84 -19.33 -11.19
CA PRO A 124 28.93 -18.71 -12.16
C PRO A 124 27.51 -18.48 -11.61
N LEU A 125 27.03 -19.34 -10.71
CA LEU A 125 25.71 -19.22 -10.07
C LEU A 125 25.61 -17.96 -9.20
N LEU A 126 26.69 -17.64 -8.48
CA LEU A 126 26.78 -16.47 -7.62
C LEU A 126 26.73 -15.18 -8.45
N ILE A 127 27.50 -15.12 -9.55
CA ILE A 127 27.54 -13.99 -10.47
C ILE A 127 26.18 -13.80 -11.15
N TYR A 128 25.56 -14.88 -11.61
CA TYR A 128 24.24 -14.85 -12.24
C TYR A 128 23.15 -14.38 -11.28
N SER A 129 23.15 -14.87 -10.04
CA SER A 129 22.23 -14.43 -8.97
C SER A 129 22.41 -12.95 -8.63
N SER A 130 23.65 -12.46 -8.61
CA SER A 130 23.97 -11.04 -8.38
C SER A 130 23.42 -10.14 -9.51
N LYS A 131 23.64 -10.52 -10.78
CA LYS A 131 23.08 -9.78 -11.93
C LYS A 131 21.55 -9.77 -11.93
N LYS A 132 20.91 -10.86 -11.53
CA LYS A 132 19.44 -10.92 -11.39
C LYS A 132 18.93 -9.97 -10.30
N LYS A 133 19.63 -9.84 -9.17
CA LYS A 133 19.26 -8.87 -8.11
C LYS A 133 19.39 -7.42 -8.58
N ASN A 134 20.42 -7.08 -9.34
CA ASN A 134 20.62 -5.74 -9.90
C ASN A 134 19.79 -5.48 -11.18
N SER A 135 18.89 -6.40 -11.56
CA SER A 135 17.97 -6.17 -12.66
C SER A 135 16.95 -5.10 -12.29
N LEU A 136 16.44 -4.39 -13.29
CA LEU A 136 15.41 -3.36 -13.09
C LEU A 136 14.18 -3.93 -12.34
N ARG A 137 13.81 -5.20 -12.61
CA ARG A 137 12.78 -5.92 -11.87
C ARG A 137 13.12 -6.06 -10.37
N GLY A 138 14.37 -6.43 -10.06
CA GLY A 138 14.84 -6.54 -8.67
C GLY A 138 14.83 -5.22 -7.92
N ILE A 139 15.15 -4.11 -8.61
CA ILE A 139 15.08 -2.75 -8.06
C ILE A 139 13.63 -2.38 -7.72
N VAL A 140 12.70 -2.54 -8.66
CA VAL A 140 11.26 -2.25 -8.43
C VAL A 140 10.68 -3.13 -7.32
N GLU A 141 11.07 -4.41 -7.27
CA GLU A 141 10.69 -5.31 -6.17
C GLU A 141 11.23 -4.80 -4.82
N ALA A 142 12.46 -4.28 -4.75
CA ALA A 142 13.04 -3.72 -3.53
C ALA A 142 12.38 -2.40 -3.10
N GLU A 143 12.02 -1.54 -4.06
CA GLU A 143 11.24 -0.32 -3.79
C GLU A 143 9.87 -0.66 -3.20
N LYS A 144 9.16 -1.65 -3.79
CA LYS A 144 7.88 -2.12 -3.26
C LYS A 144 8.01 -2.64 -1.82
N LYS A 145 9.09 -3.39 -1.51
CA LYS A 145 9.35 -3.87 -0.14
C LYS A 145 9.54 -2.72 0.84
N SER A 146 10.36 -1.74 0.45
CA SER A 146 10.63 -0.55 1.26
C SER A 146 9.36 0.27 1.49
N PHE A 147 8.52 0.40 0.46
CA PHE A 147 7.22 1.04 0.57
C PHE A 147 6.33 0.35 1.61
N VAL A 148 6.15 -0.99 1.52
CA VAL A 148 5.31 -1.74 2.47
C VAL A 148 5.80 -1.59 3.92
N GLN A 149 7.12 -1.67 4.14
CA GLN A 149 7.70 -1.57 5.46
C GLN A 149 7.52 -0.18 6.07
N ASN A 150 7.82 0.86 5.29
CA ASN A 150 7.85 2.24 5.77
C ASN A 150 6.48 2.95 5.72
N TYR A 151 5.47 2.34 5.10
CA TYR A 151 4.14 2.97 5.01
C TYR A 151 3.50 3.08 6.39
N THR A 152 3.15 4.30 6.80
CA THR A 152 2.49 4.59 8.07
C THR A 152 0.99 4.69 7.89
N PHE A 153 0.24 3.98 8.71
CA PHE A 153 -1.21 4.10 8.79
C PHE A 153 -1.59 5.12 9.88
N PRO A 154 -2.68 5.88 9.68
CA PRO A 154 -3.17 6.77 10.72
C PRO A 154 -3.49 6.02 12.02
N ASN A 155 -3.30 6.68 13.16
CA ASN A 155 -3.53 6.13 14.49
C ASN A 155 -5.02 6.12 14.87
N ASP A 156 -5.87 5.60 13.99
CA ASP A 156 -7.30 5.41 14.24
C ASP A 156 -7.66 3.93 14.18
N ARG A 157 -8.66 3.53 14.98
CA ARG A 157 -9.09 2.14 15.07
C ARG A 157 -9.44 1.55 13.71
N GLN A 158 -10.17 2.29 12.86
CA GLN A 158 -10.62 1.78 11.58
C GLN A 158 -9.46 1.56 10.60
N SER A 159 -8.53 2.51 10.48
CA SER A 159 -7.35 2.38 9.62
C SER A 159 -6.50 1.18 9.98
N ILE A 160 -6.27 0.97 11.28
CA ILE A 160 -5.45 -0.16 11.74
C ILE A 160 -6.16 -1.49 11.50
N LEU A 161 -7.47 -1.57 11.77
CA LEU A 161 -8.25 -2.77 11.46
C LEU A 161 -8.30 -3.06 9.95
N ASP A 162 -8.54 -2.05 9.11
CA ASP A 162 -8.55 -2.19 7.65
C ASP A 162 -7.17 -2.66 7.14
N ALA A 163 -6.09 -2.12 7.70
CA ALA A 163 -4.72 -2.54 7.38
C ALA A 163 -4.45 -3.98 7.84
N LEU A 164 -4.86 -4.38 9.04
CA LEU A 164 -4.71 -5.74 9.55
C LEU A 164 -5.45 -6.76 8.66
N ILE A 165 -6.71 -6.45 8.29
CA ILE A 165 -7.51 -7.29 7.40
C ILE A 165 -6.86 -7.39 6.03
N PHE A 166 -6.38 -6.28 5.47
CA PHE A 166 -5.67 -6.28 4.19
C PHE A 166 -4.41 -7.16 4.22
N VAL A 167 -3.59 -7.05 5.27
CA VAL A 167 -2.37 -7.86 5.41
C VAL A 167 -2.70 -9.34 5.59
N LYS A 168 -3.73 -9.67 6.37
CA LYS A 168 -4.26 -11.03 6.52
C LYS A 168 -4.63 -11.62 5.16
N ASP A 169 -5.37 -10.87 4.34
CA ASP A 169 -5.81 -11.34 3.02
C ASP A 169 -4.63 -11.54 2.06
N LYS A 170 -3.60 -10.69 2.14
CA LYS A 170 -2.34 -10.89 1.40
C LYS A 170 -1.60 -12.15 1.82
N LEU A 171 -1.52 -12.43 3.12
CA LEU A 171 -0.90 -13.66 3.63
C LEU A 171 -1.67 -14.91 3.22
N PHE A 172 -3.00 -14.83 3.25
CA PHE A 172 -3.87 -15.91 2.76
C PHE A 172 -3.60 -16.20 1.27
N ALA A 173 -3.62 -15.17 0.42
CA ALA A 173 -3.35 -15.31 -1.02
C ALA A 173 -1.97 -15.96 -1.28
N ILE A 174 -0.92 -15.49 -0.59
CA ILE A 174 0.43 -16.05 -0.71
C ILE A 174 0.48 -17.52 -0.29
N THR A 175 -0.32 -17.90 0.72
CA THR A 175 -0.41 -19.29 1.18
C THR A 175 -1.03 -20.18 0.12
N MET A 176 -2.09 -19.70 -0.54
CA MET A 176 -2.75 -20.40 -1.63
C MET A 176 -1.85 -20.54 -2.88
N ASP A 177 -1.02 -19.54 -3.17
CA ASP A 177 -0.07 -19.56 -4.30
C ASP A 177 1.13 -20.50 -4.06
N GLY A 178 1.33 -20.95 -2.82
CA GLY A 178 2.36 -21.92 -2.44
C GLY A 178 3.73 -21.34 -2.05
N ALA A 179 4.58 -22.20 -1.48
CA ALA A 179 5.83 -21.83 -0.80
C ALA A 179 7.03 -21.57 -1.73
N SER A 180 6.85 -20.79 -2.81
CA SER A 180 7.97 -20.35 -3.64
C SER A 180 8.97 -19.50 -2.82
N ALA A 181 10.23 -19.39 -3.27
CA ALA A 181 11.21 -18.56 -2.56
C ALA A 181 10.77 -17.08 -2.48
N SER A 182 10.16 -16.56 -3.56
CA SER A 182 9.60 -15.20 -3.60
C SER A 182 8.42 -15.06 -2.64
N ASN A 183 7.48 -16.00 -2.67
CA ASN A 183 6.28 -16.00 -1.83
C ASN A 183 6.65 -16.04 -0.35
N PHE A 184 7.63 -16.86 0.03
CA PHE A 184 8.12 -16.92 1.40
C PHE A 184 8.77 -15.61 1.86
N GLU A 185 9.53 -14.93 0.99
CA GLU A 185 10.11 -13.62 1.30
C GLU A 185 9.01 -12.55 1.47
N TRP A 186 8.01 -12.52 0.60
CA TRP A 186 6.86 -11.63 0.77
C TRP A 186 6.06 -11.94 2.03
N ALA A 187 5.83 -13.22 2.34
CA ALA A 187 5.14 -13.63 3.56
C ALA A 187 5.85 -13.13 4.83
N LYS A 188 7.19 -13.15 4.87
CA LYS A 188 7.94 -12.57 6.00
C LYS A 188 7.70 -11.07 6.15
N ILE A 189 7.67 -10.33 5.04
CA ILE A 189 7.46 -8.88 5.06
C ILE A 189 6.05 -8.56 5.58
N TRP A 190 5.04 -9.26 5.05
CA TRP A 190 3.67 -9.11 5.53
C TRP A 190 3.50 -9.53 6.98
N ARG A 191 4.18 -10.60 7.43
CA ARG A 191 4.20 -11.01 8.83
C ARG A 191 4.82 -9.93 9.72
N ASN A 192 5.91 -9.28 9.30
CA ASN A 192 6.47 -8.18 10.08
C ASN A 192 5.52 -6.97 10.11
N LYS A 193 4.80 -6.72 9.01
CA LYS A 193 3.85 -5.61 8.96
C LYS A 193 2.62 -5.84 9.84
N VAL A 194 2.08 -7.07 9.85
CA VAL A 194 0.94 -7.40 10.72
C VAL A 194 1.33 -7.32 12.19
N GLU A 195 2.54 -7.73 12.55
CA GLU A 195 3.08 -7.61 13.91
C GLU A 195 3.11 -6.13 14.35
N GLN A 196 3.67 -5.25 13.52
CA GLN A 196 3.72 -3.80 13.81
C GLN A 196 2.32 -3.22 14.00
N LEU A 197 1.39 -3.55 13.10
CA LEU A 197 0.01 -3.06 13.17
C LEU A 197 -0.72 -3.59 14.41
N TYR A 198 -0.50 -4.85 14.79
CA TYR A 198 -1.12 -5.44 15.96
C TYR A 198 -0.57 -4.86 17.26
N GLN A 199 0.74 -4.63 17.36
CA GLN A 199 1.33 -3.92 18.50
C GLN A 199 0.76 -2.52 18.65
N GLN A 200 0.58 -1.81 17.53
CA GLN A 200 -0.06 -0.50 17.52
C GLN A 200 -1.55 -0.57 17.91
N ALA A 201 -2.27 -1.60 17.48
CA ALA A 201 -3.65 -1.86 17.88
C ALA A 201 -3.78 -2.06 19.39
N GLU A 202 -2.92 -2.90 20.00
CA GLU A 202 -2.93 -3.15 21.45
C GLU A 202 -2.66 -1.88 22.27
N ILE A 203 -1.86 -0.93 21.74
CA ILE A 203 -1.61 0.36 22.39
C ILE A 203 -2.84 1.29 22.28
N LEU A 204 -3.48 1.36 21.12
CA LEU A 204 -4.56 2.32 20.84
C LEU A 204 -5.94 1.83 21.33
N PHE A 205 -6.20 0.53 21.27
CA PHE A 205 -7.47 -0.10 21.60
C PHE A 205 -7.23 -1.53 22.13
N PRO A 206 -6.82 -1.66 23.41
CA PRO A 206 -6.41 -2.94 23.99
C PRO A 206 -7.56 -3.97 24.03
N GLY A 207 -7.26 -5.23 23.71
CA GLY A 207 -8.22 -6.33 23.81
C GLY A 207 -9.27 -6.39 22.70
N ASP A 208 -9.06 -5.69 21.57
CA ASP A 208 -9.97 -5.76 20.43
C ASP A 208 -9.93 -7.14 19.74
N ASN A 209 -11.07 -7.83 19.75
CA ASN A 209 -11.19 -9.18 19.20
C ASN A 209 -10.92 -9.22 17.69
N ILE A 210 -11.31 -8.19 16.93
CA ILE A 210 -11.14 -8.17 15.47
C ILE A 210 -9.66 -8.05 15.13
N ALA A 211 -8.94 -7.17 15.84
CA ALA A 211 -7.50 -7.03 15.67
C ALA A 211 -6.77 -8.33 16.03
N LYS A 212 -7.12 -8.94 17.16
CA LYS A 212 -6.55 -10.20 17.64
C LYS A 212 -6.80 -11.35 16.65
N ASP A 213 -8.02 -11.51 16.18
CA ASP A 213 -8.39 -12.57 15.23
C ASP A 213 -7.66 -12.40 13.89
N ALA A 214 -7.61 -11.17 13.37
CA ALA A 214 -6.89 -10.88 12.13
C ALA A 214 -5.39 -11.17 12.26
N TYR A 215 -4.79 -10.83 13.40
CA TYR A 215 -3.39 -11.13 13.70
C TYR A 215 -3.15 -12.64 13.81
N GLN A 216 -3.94 -13.37 14.61
CA GLN A 216 -3.78 -14.81 14.81
C GLN A 216 -3.92 -15.59 13.48
N LEU A 217 -4.91 -15.25 12.66
CA LEU A 217 -5.07 -15.84 11.33
C LEU A 217 -3.85 -15.57 10.45
N SER A 218 -3.32 -14.34 10.48
CA SER A 218 -2.12 -13.96 9.72
C SER A 218 -0.89 -14.78 10.13
N ILE A 219 -0.66 -14.97 11.43
CA ILE A 219 0.43 -15.79 11.95
C ILE A 219 0.23 -17.26 11.58
N ASN A 220 -1.00 -17.77 11.64
CA ASN A 220 -1.31 -19.14 11.23
C ASN A 220 -1.01 -19.38 9.75
N TYR A 221 -1.40 -18.47 8.86
CA TYR A 221 -1.07 -18.54 7.43
C TYR A 221 0.46 -18.51 7.21
N PHE A 222 1.16 -17.63 7.91
CA PHE A 222 2.63 -17.60 7.87
C PHE A 222 3.25 -18.92 8.35
N GLY A 223 2.68 -19.53 9.40
CA GLY A 223 3.11 -20.84 9.91
C GLY A 223 3.01 -21.95 8.85
N GLN A 224 1.88 -22.00 8.13
CA GLN A 224 1.64 -22.99 7.07
C GLN A 224 2.65 -22.86 5.92
N ILE A 225 2.91 -21.64 5.44
CA ILE A 225 3.89 -21.43 4.37
C ILE A 225 5.32 -21.73 4.85
N ALA A 226 5.66 -21.38 6.09
CA ALA A 226 6.97 -21.66 6.67
C ALA A 226 7.21 -23.16 6.80
N GLU A 227 6.22 -23.92 7.27
CA GLU A 227 6.31 -25.37 7.35
C GLU A 227 6.46 -26.01 5.97
N THR A 228 5.66 -25.56 5.00
CA THR A 228 5.73 -26.05 3.62
C THR A 228 7.10 -25.77 3.02
N LYS A 229 7.65 -24.56 3.22
CA LYS A 229 8.98 -24.19 2.74
C LYS A 229 10.08 -25.03 3.38
N ARG A 230 9.98 -25.28 4.69
CA ARG A 230 10.90 -26.14 5.44
C ARG A 230 10.91 -27.55 4.87
N LYS A 231 9.74 -28.18 4.68
CA LYS A 231 9.59 -29.52 4.08
C LYS A 231 10.16 -29.59 2.66
N GLN A 232 9.95 -28.57 1.83
CA GLN A 232 10.55 -28.52 0.49
C GLN A 232 12.07 -28.42 0.56
N THR A 233 12.60 -27.57 1.44
CA THR A 233 14.04 -27.36 1.59
C THR A 233 14.74 -28.62 2.11
N THR A 234 14.14 -29.31 3.09
CA THR A 234 14.69 -30.59 3.60
C THR A 234 14.67 -31.68 2.54
N ARG A 235 13.59 -31.80 1.75
CA ARG A 235 13.52 -32.75 0.62
C ARG A 235 14.62 -32.49 -0.42
N ILE A 236 14.82 -31.22 -0.81
CA ILE A 236 15.86 -30.85 -1.78
C ILE A 236 17.25 -31.16 -1.23
N ALA A 237 17.52 -30.80 0.04
CA ALA A 237 18.80 -31.07 0.67
C ALA A 237 19.12 -32.57 0.72
N LEU A 238 18.14 -33.40 1.09
CA LEU A 238 18.29 -34.86 1.10
C LEU A 238 18.61 -35.41 -0.29
N ILE A 239 17.92 -34.95 -1.34
CA ILE A 239 18.19 -35.38 -2.72
C ILE A 239 19.61 -35.00 -3.14
N VAL A 240 20.05 -33.77 -2.85
CA VAL A 240 21.40 -33.30 -3.18
C VAL A 240 22.46 -34.14 -2.46
N ILE A 241 22.26 -34.45 -1.17
CA ILE A 241 23.17 -35.32 -0.40
C ILE A 241 23.23 -36.72 -1.04
N CYS A 242 22.09 -37.33 -1.38
CA CYS A 242 22.05 -38.64 -2.02
C CYS A 242 22.79 -38.65 -3.37
N VAL A 243 22.64 -37.62 -4.20
CA VAL A 243 23.35 -37.50 -5.49
C VAL A 243 24.85 -37.37 -5.29
N ILE A 244 25.28 -36.56 -4.32
CA ILE A 244 26.70 -36.41 -3.98
C ILE A 244 27.28 -37.76 -3.53
N VAL A 245 26.63 -38.44 -2.58
CA VAL A 245 27.08 -39.76 -2.08
C VAL A 245 27.14 -40.78 -3.21
N ALA A 246 26.10 -40.89 -4.05
CA ALA A 246 26.10 -41.80 -5.20
C ALA A 246 27.25 -41.51 -6.17
N SER A 247 27.56 -40.23 -6.42
CA SER A 247 28.68 -39.84 -7.29
C SER A 247 30.04 -40.24 -6.72
N PHE A 248 30.22 -40.15 -5.40
CA PHE A 248 31.44 -40.60 -4.72
C PHE A 248 31.59 -42.12 -4.78
N VAL A 249 30.50 -42.86 -4.53
CA VAL A 249 30.50 -44.33 -4.61
C VAL A 249 30.84 -44.80 -6.03
N LEU A 250 30.21 -44.22 -7.06
CA LEU A 250 30.49 -44.58 -8.45
C LEU A 250 31.96 -44.34 -8.85
N ARG A 251 32.58 -43.27 -8.34
CA ARG A 251 34.02 -42.99 -8.56
C ARG A 251 34.94 -43.96 -7.81
N ALA A 252 34.50 -44.56 -6.71
CA ALA A 252 35.32 -45.52 -5.95
C ALA A 252 35.33 -46.92 -6.58
N PHE A 253 34.39 -47.22 -7.49
CA PHE A 253 34.30 -48.49 -8.22
C PHE A 253 34.94 -48.46 -9.63
N GLN A 254 35.47 -47.31 -10.06
CA GLN A 254 36.24 -47.14 -11.30
C GLN A 254 37.73 -47.09 -11.00
#